data_AF-A0A2B7XEZ6-F1
#
_entry.id   AF-A0A2B7XEZ6-F1
#
_cell.length_a   1.000
_cell.length_b   1.000
_cell.length_c   1.000
_cell.angle_alpha   90.00
_cell.angle_beta   90.00
_cell.angle_gamma   90.00
#
_symmetry.space_group_name_H-M   'P 1'
#
loop_
_entity.id
_entity.type
_entity.pdbx_description
1 polymer ?
#
loop_
_entity_poly.entity_id
_entity_poly.type
_entity_poly.pdbx_seq_one_letter_code
_entity_poly.pdbx_strand_id
1 'polypeptide(L)'
;MENEPGFGLHVPANRGREAMAYLTFIIDHYTTLPEITAFVHATHYQWHNEDISPYTSRVLRRLRLETVRTRGYVNLRCNVVPGCNPTSVHPHSPTEVDVQKNDVRAQFRDIYVRLFGLRGVQEVPEALGGVCCAQFVVTREKILQRPVGDYVRMREWVLMESGGSGLSDFDVGWVFEKVWHVVFGEGAIFCPTTEKCLCDVYGKC
;
A
#
# COMPACT_ATOMS: atom_id res chain seq x y z
N MET A 1 -20.96 2.12 -13.54
CA MET A 1 -20.40 1.10 -14.44
C MET A 1 -20.15 -0.17 -13.63
N GLU A 2 -21.18 -0.89 -13.22
CA GLU A 2 -20.99 -2.09 -12.38
C GLU A 2 -21.37 -3.39 -13.11
N ASN A 3 -21.95 -3.33 -14.31
CA ASN A 3 -22.42 -4.50 -15.05
C ASN A 3 -22.28 -4.33 -16.58
N GLU A 4 -21.08 -4.06 -17.09
CA GLU A 4 -20.81 -4.23 -18.52
C GLU A 4 -20.41 -5.69 -18.81
N PRO A 5 -21.10 -6.39 -19.74
CA PRO A 5 -20.75 -7.75 -20.12
C PRO A 5 -19.33 -7.79 -20.73
N GLY A 6 -18.38 -8.44 -20.06
CA GLY A 6 -17.00 -8.60 -20.53
C GLY A 6 -15.93 -8.34 -19.47
N PHE A 7 -16.28 -7.71 -18.34
CA PHE A 7 -15.37 -7.49 -17.22
C PHE A 7 -15.75 -8.37 -16.04
N GLY A 8 -15.25 -9.61 -15.99
CA GLY A 8 -15.51 -10.55 -14.89
C GLY A 8 -14.77 -10.25 -13.58
N LEU A 9 -14.16 -9.06 -13.44
CA LEU A 9 -13.46 -8.63 -12.24
C LEU A 9 -14.31 -7.58 -11.53
N HIS A 10 -14.84 -7.94 -10.37
CA HIS A 10 -15.67 -7.07 -9.55
C HIS A 10 -15.07 -6.96 -8.15
N VAL A 11 -15.13 -5.75 -7.59
CA VAL A 11 -14.86 -5.54 -6.16
C VAL A 11 -16.14 -5.77 -5.36
N PRO A 12 -16.07 -6.27 -4.12
CA PRO A 12 -17.26 -6.53 -3.31
C PRO A 12 -18.00 -5.25 -2.89
N ALA A 13 -17.29 -4.10 -2.84
CA ALA A 13 -17.88 -2.78 -2.62
C ALA A 13 -16.91 -1.69 -3.11
N ASN A 14 -17.42 -0.53 -3.54
CA ASN A 14 -16.58 0.65 -3.82
C ASN A 14 -16.24 1.39 -2.51
N ARG A 15 -15.28 0.86 -1.74
CA ARG A 15 -14.84 1.37 -0.42
C ARG A 15 -13.32 1.30 -0.29
N GLY A 16 -12.73 2.15 0.55
CA GLY A 16 -11.31 2.11 0.88
C GLY A 16 -10.35 2.37 -0.29
N ARG A 17 -10.81 3.05 -1.33
CA ARG A 17 -10.04 3.44 -2.52
C ARG A 17 -9.36 2.24 -3.20
N GLU A 18 -8.08 2.36 -3.56
CA GLU A 18 -7.32 1.32 -4.26
C GLU A 18 -7.14 0.04 -3.44
N ALA A 19 -7.21 0.14 -2.10
CA ALA A 19 -7.00 -1.02 -1.23
C ALA A 19 -7.99 -2.15 -1.50
N MET A 20 -9.26 -1.83 -1.77
CA MET A 20 -10.24 -2.85 -2.09
C MET A 20 -9.90 -3.60 -3.38
N ALA A 21 -9.54 -2.87 -4.44
CA ALA A 21 -9.19 -3.46 -5.72
C ALA A 21 -7.94 -4.34 -5.58
N TYR A 22 -6.91 -3.86 -4.89
CA TYR A 22 -5.64 -4.58 -4.73
C TYR A 22 -5.80 -5.83 -3.88
N LEU A 23 -6.48 -5.74 -2.75
CA LEU A 23 -6.74 -6.89 -1.88
C LEU A 23 -7.63 -7.92 -2.57
N THR A 24 -8.67 -7.48 -3.29
CA THR A 24 -9.55 -8.39 -4.04
C THR A 24 -8.77 -9.15 -5.11
N PHE A 25 -7.94 -8.47 -5.90
CA PHE A 25 -7.07 -9.13 -6.88
C PHE A 25 -6.15 -10.18 -6.24
N ILE A 26 -5.48 -9.83 -5.12
CA ILE A 26 -4.58 -10.75 -4.42
C ILE A 26 -5.34 -11.99 -3.93
N ILE A 27 -6.53 -11.82 -3.34
CA ILE A 27 -7.33 -12.90 -2.80
C ILE A 27 -7.84 -13.81 -3.92
N ASP A 28 -8.46 -13.23 -4.95
CA ASP A 28 -9.14 -13.98 -6.00
C ASP A 28 -8.15 -14.76 -6.88
N HIS A 29 -6.91 -14.29 -6.96
CA HIS A 29 -5.85 -14.91 -7.75
C HIS A 29 -4.75 -15.55 -6.91
N TYR A 30 -4.90 -15.68 -5.58
CA TYR A 30 -3.79 -16.06 -4.68
C TYR A 30 -3.04 -17.33 -5.13
N THR A 31 -3.75 -18.33 -5.66
CA THR A 31 -3.18 -19.59 -6.16
C THR A 31 -2.73 -19.55 -7.63
N THR A 32 -3.04 -18.48 -8.36
CA THR A 32 -2.77 -18.31 -9.79
C THR A 32 -2.10 -16.97 -10.11
N LEU A 33 -1.45 -16.34 -9.12
CA LEU A 33 -0.83 -15.03 -9.24
C LEU A 33 0.21 -15.01 -10.40
N PRO A 34 0.28 -13.94 -11.20
CA PRO A 34 1.40 -13.73 -12.12
C PRO A 34 2.75 -13.71 -11.39
N GLU A 35 3.85 -13.98 -12.10
CA GLU A 35 5.22 -13.92 -11.49
C GLU A 35 5.50 -12.55 -10.88
N ILE A 36 5.05 -11.48 -11.55
CA ILE A 36 5.17 -10.10 -11.12
C ILE A 36 3.83 -9.42 -11.37
N THR A 37 3.35 -8.70 -10.36
CA THR A 37 2.13 -7.89 -10.43
C THR A 37 2.46 -6.43 -10.15
N ALA A 38 1.99 -5.54 -11.01
CA ALA A 38 2.07 -4.09 -10.82
C ALA A 38 0.72 -3.56 -10.36
N PHE A 39 0.70 -2.88 -9.21
CA PHE A 39 -0.45 -2.19 -8.68
C PHE A 39 -0.26 -0.70 -8.94
N VAL A 40 -1.13 -0.13 -9.78
CA VAL A 40 -1.01 1.26 -10.27
C VAL A 40 -2.37 1.94 -10.32
N HIS A 41 -2.37 3.25 -10.22
CA HIS A 41 -3.59 4.05 -10.38
C HIS A 41 -4.02 4.06 -11.86
N ALA A 42 -5.33 3.97 -12.11
CA ALA A 42 -5.87 3.71 -13.45
C ALA A 42 -5.66 4.84 -14.46
N THR A 43 -5.49 6.10 -14.02
CA THR A 43 -5.36 7.22 -14.99
C THR A 43 -4.00 7.23 -15.67
N HIS A 44 -4.01 7.55 -16.97
CA HIS A 44 -2.81 7.58 -17.81
C HIS A 44 -1.77 8.61 -17.34
N TYR A 45 -2.24 9.75 -16.84
CA TYR A 45 -1.44 10.82 -16.24
C TYR A 45 -1.57 10.74 -14.72
N GLN A 46 -0.43 10.72 -14.01
CA GLN A 46 -0.35 10.70 -12.55
C GLN A 46 0.81 11.58 -12.07
N TRP A 47 0.51 12.53 -11.18
CA TRP A 47 1.53 13.34 -10.50
C TRP A 47 2.46 12.47 -9.63
N HIS A 48 1.97 11.33 -9.15
CA HIS A 48 2.73 10.36 -8.38
C HIS A 48 3.93 9.75 -9.14
N ASN A 49 3.98 9.90 -10.47
CA ASN A 49 4.99 9.30 -11.33
C ASN A 49 6.13 10.28 -11.72
N GLU A 50 6.10 11.52 -11.23
CA GLU A 50 6.96 12.63 -11.69
C GLU A 50 8.47 12.37 -11.59
N ASP A 51 8.90 11.44 -10.73
CA ASP A 51 10.30 11.05 -10.61
C ASP A 51 10.92 10.56 -11.94
N ILE A 52 10.08 9.97 -12.80
CA ILE A 52 10.48 9.38 -14.08
C ILE A 52 9.69 9.97 -15.26
N SER A 53 8.36 10.02 -15.16
CA SER A 53 7.47 10.53 -16.21
C SER A 53 6.05 10.62 -15.68
N PRO A 54 5.24 11.63 -16.02
CA PRO A 54 3.84 11.66 -15.59
C PRO A 54 2.99 10.50 -16.15
N TYR A 55 3.49 9.74 -17.13
CA TYR A 55 2.77 8.67 -17.80
C TYR A 55 3.13 7.29 -17.19
N THR A 56 2.13 6.60 -16.63
CA THR A 56 2.31 5.27 -16.02
C THR A 56 2.97 4.27 -16.98
N SER A 57 2.59 4.30 -18.26
CA SER A 57 3.17 3.41 -19.28
C SER A 57 4.66 3.64 -19.53
N ARG A 58 5.18 4.85 -19.29
CA ARG A 58 6.60 5.18 -19.43
C ARG A 58 7.38 4.79 -18.17
N VAL A 59 6.77 4.94 -16.99
CA VAL A 59 7.34 4.45 -15.74
C VAL A 59 7.54 2.93 -15.81
N LEU A 60 6.49 2.18 -16.14
CA LEU A 60 6.55 0.71 -16.20
C LEU A 60 7.56 0.20 -17.24
N ARG A 61 7.68 0.88 -18.39
CA ARG A 61 8.66 0.51 -19.43
C ARG A 61 10.12 0.71 -19.03
N ARG A 62 10.40 1.56 -18.04
CA ARG A 62 11.76 1.83 -17.54
C ARG A 62 12.12 1.01 -16.31
N LEU A 63 11.18 0.21 -15.79
CA LEU A 63 11.38 -0.58 -14.59
C LEU A 63 12.44 -1.66 -14.82
N ARG A 64 13.44 -1.72 -13.95
CA ARG A 64 14.43 -2.81 -13.90
C ARG A 64 13.80 -4.03 -13.26
N LEU A 65 13.28 -4.92 -14.09
CA LEU A 65 12.62 -6.15 -13.66
C LEU A 65 13.54 -7.10 -12.87
N GLU A 66 14.86 -7.04 -13.05
CA GLU A 66 15.82 -7.77 -12.21
C GLU A 66 15.84 -7.27 -10.76
N THR A 67 15.74 -5.95 -10.56
CA THR A 67 15.62 -5.34 -9.23
C THR A 67 14.33 -5.78 -8.55
N VAL A 68 13.21 -5.85 -9.30
CA VAL A 68 11.92 -6.36 -8.79
C VAL A 68 12.07 -7.81 -8.32
N ARG A 69 12.66 -8.68 -9.15
CA ARG A 69 12.89 -10.10 -8.79
C ARG A 69 13.75 -10.26 -7.55
N THR A 70 14.81 -9.46 -7.46
CA THR A 70 15.78 -9.55 -6.35
C THR A 70 15.16 -9.07 -5.03
N ARG A 71 14.36 -7.99 -5.07
CA ARG A 71 13.79 -7.38 -3.86
C ARG A 71 12.43 -7.95 -3.47
N GLY A 72 11.69 -8.53 -4.41
CA GLY A 72 10.32 -8.98 -4.19
C GLY A 72 9.29 -7.86 -4.14
N TYR A 73 9.64 -6.67 -3.66
CA TYR A 73 8.77 -5.48 -3.61
C TYR A 73 9.56 -4.22 -3.99
N VAL A 74 8.98 -3.36 -4.83
CA VAL A 74 9.48 -2.02 -5.14
C VAL A 74 8.33 -1.03 -5.22
N ASN A 75 8.50 0.14 -4.60
CA ASN A 75 7.61 1.28 -4.86
C ASN A 75 8.02 1.92 -6.20
N LEU A 76 7.04 2.29 -7.03
CA LEU A 76 7.30 2.95 -8.31
C LEU A 76 7.72 4.41 -8.14
N ARG A 77 7.39 5.01 -7.00
CA ARG A 77 7.84 6.33 -6.60
C ARG A 77 9.17 6.21 -5.84
N CYS A 78 10.08 7.13 -6.13
CA CYS A 78 11.38 7.24 -5.47
C CYS A 78 11.50 8.47 -4.58
N ASN A 79 10.71 9.52 -4.83
CA ASN A 79 10.67 10.68 -3.95
C ASN A 79 10.16 10.26 -2.56
N VAL A 80 10.95 10.60 -1.53
CA VAL A 80 10.69 10.23 -0.13
C VAL A 80 9.66 11.12 0.57
N VAL A 81 9.21 12.21 -0.07
CA VAL A 81 8.21 13.13 0.51
C VAL A 81 6.95 13.12 -0.34
N PRO A 82 5.76 12.82 0.19
CA PRO A 82 5.50 12.49 1.59
C PRO A 82 5.85 11.03 1.92
N GLY A 83 6.07 10.74 3.21
CA GLY A 83 6.11 9.37 3.74
C GLY A 83 7.39 8.97 4.49
N CYS A 84 8.55 9.51 4.11
CA CYS A 84 9.85 8.98 4.54
C CYS A 84 10.79 9.97 5.24
N ASN A 85 10.31 11.13 5.71
CA ASN A 85 11.16 12.00 6.53
C ASN A 85 10.39 12.84 7.57
N PRO A 86 10.65 12.70 8.89
CA PRO A 86 11.50 11.67 9.51
C PRO A 86 10.84 10.28 9.48
N THR A 87 9.52 10.22 9.66
CA THR A 87 8.64 9.07 9.42
C THR A 87 7.24 9.60 9.07
N SER A 88 6.31 8.73 8.65
CA SER A 88 4.95 9.14 8.26
C SER A 88 3.93 9.10 9.39
N VAL A 89 4.09 8.18 10.35
CA VAL A 89 3.12 7.94 11.43
C VAL A 89 3.87 7.49 12.69
N HIS A 90 3.44 8.00 13.84
CA HIS A 90 3.90 7.58 15.17
C HIS A 90 2.71 6.99 15.95
N PRO A 91 2.44 5.67 15.84
CA PRO A 91 1.20 5.08 16.34
C PRO A 91 0.95 5.27 17.85
N HIS A 92 2.02 5.35 18.65
CA HIS A 92 1.93 5.51 20.11
C HIS A 92 1.87 6.96 20.57
N SER A 93 2.02 7.92 19.65
CA SER A 93 2.15 9.34 19.97
C SER A 93 1.25 10.22 19.09
N PRO A 94 -0.08 10.00 19.08
CA PRO A 94 -0.99 10.92 18.40
C PRO A 94 -0.97 12.29 19.07
N THR A 95 -1.16 13.35 18.29
CA THR A 95 -1.23 14.71 18.83
C THR A 95 -2.58 14.95 19.51
N GLU A 96 -2.66 15.96 20.40
CA GLU A 96 -3.93 16.36 21.00
C GLU A 96 -4.99 16.72 19.94
N VAL A 97 -4.56 17.31 18.83
CA VAL A 97 -5.43 17.65 17.70
C VAL A 97 -5.97 16.39 17.04
N ASP A 98 -5.13 15.37 16.84
CA ASP A 98 -5.57 14.08 16.27
C ASP A 98 -6.65 13.45 17.15
N VAL A 99 -6.45 13.45 18.48
CA VAL A 99 -7.40 12.90 19.45
C VAL A 99 -8.70 13.70 19.46
N GLN A 100 -8.64 15.03 19.57
CA GLN A 100 -9.83 15.89 19.63
C GLN A 100 -10.68 15.82 18.37
N LYS A 101 -10.03 15.64 17.20
CA LYS A 101 -10.72 15.53 15.91
C LYS A 101 -11.11 14.09 15.56
N ASN A 102 -10.79 13.12 16.41
CA ASN A 102 -10.97 11.70 16.13
C ASN A 102 -10.30 11.29 14.80
N ASP A 103 -9.13 11.86 14.49
CA ASP A 103 -8.37 11.59 13.27
C ASP A 103 -7.93 10.12 13.24
N VAL A 104 -7.82 9.55 12.04
CA VAL A 104 -7.35 8.17 11.84
C VAL A 104 -5.98 7.91 12.48
N ARG A 105 -5.12 8.94 12.62
CA ARG A 105 -3.84 8.85 13.35
C ARG A 105 -4.00 8.46 14.80
N ALA A 106 -5.02 8.98 15.49
CA ALA A 106 -5.30 8.63 16.88
C ALA A 106 -5.75 7.17 17.04
N GLN A 107 -6.33 6.59 15.98
CA GLN A 107 -6.81 5.21 15.94
C GLN A 107 -5.79 4.23 15.36
N PHE A 108 -4.70 4.74 14.76
CA PHE A 108 -3.79 3.95 13.92
C PHE A 108 -3.18 2.75 14.64
N ARG A 109 -2.84 2.88 15.92
CA ARG A 109 -2.30 1.79 16.74
C ARG A 109 -3.23 0.59 16.79
N ASP A 110 -4.51 0.83 17.06
CA ASP A 110 -5.51 -0.22 17.20
C ASP A 110 -5.89 -0.78 15.82
N ILE A 111 -5.92 0.07 14.80
CA ILE A 111 -6.07 -0.34 13.39
C ILE A 111 -4.94 -1.30 12.99
N TYR A 112 -3.69 -0.98 13.32
CA TYR A 112 -2.53 -1.81 12.99
C TYR A 112 -2.62 -3.20 13.64
N VAL A 113 -3.05 -3.28 14.91
CA VAL A 113 -3.32 -4.55 15.59
C VAL A 113 -4.34 -5.38 14.82
N ARG A 114 -5.45 -4.79 14.38
CA ARG A 114 -6.51 -5.49 13.62
C ARG A 114 -6.01 -5.97 12.26
N LEU A 115 -5.34 -5.11 11.49
CA LEU A 115 -4.85 -5.45 10.15
C LEU A 115 -3.87 -6.63 10.20
N PHE A 116 -2.92 -6.59 11.14
CA PHE A 116 -1.86 -7.58 11.23
C PHE A 116 -2.13 -8.73 12.21
N GLY A 117 -3.31 -8.77 12.84
CA GLY A 117 -3.70 -9.85 13.76
C GLY A 117 -2.78 -9.98 14.96
N LEU A 118 -2.28 -8.86 15.48
CA LEU A 118 -1.32 -8.83 16.59
C LEU A 118 -2.01 -9.17 17.93
N ARG A 119 -1.25 -9.65 18.91
CA ARG A 119 -1.80 -10.02 20.22
C ARG A 119 -2.06 -8.81 21.11
N GLY A 120 -1.42 -7.68 20.81
CA GLY A 120 -1.69 -6.42 21.47
C GLY A 120 -0.88 -5.27 20.92
N VAL A 121 -1.17 -4.08 21.44
CA VAL A 121 -0.59 -2.81 20.96
C VAL A 121 0.92 -2.72 21.15
N GLN A 122 1.50 -3.47 22.07
CA GLN A 122 2.95 -3.53 22.32
C GLN A 122 3.76 -4.08 21.12
N GLU A 123 3.11 -4.77 20.19
CA GLU A 123 3.75 -5.28 18.96
C GLU A 123 3.68 -4.25 17.81
N VAL A 124 2.97 -3.13 18.01
CA VAL A 124 2.89 -2.04 17.03
C VAL A 124 4.20 -1.25 17.06
N PRO A 125 4.83 -0.97 15.89
CA PRO A 125 6.07 -0.22 15.86
C PRO A 125 5.89 1.24 16.32
N GLU A 126 6.94 1.80 16.91
CA GLU A 126 6.99 3.19 17.38
C GLU A 126 6.83 4.22 16.26
N ALA A 127 7.24 3.85 15.05
CA ALA A 127 7.12 4.70 13.88
C ALA A 127 6.97 3.86 12.60
N LEU A 128 6.23 4.41 11.63
CA LEU A 128 6.13 3.88 10.28
C LEU A 128 6.57 4.92 9.26
N GLY A 129 7.37 4.49 8.30
CA GLY A 129 7.84 5.31 7.19
C GLY A 129 7.94 4.47 5.94
N GLY A 130 7.38 4.97 4.85
CA GLY A 130 7.40 4.31 3.56
C GLY A 130 7.08 5.34 2.48
N VAL A 131 7.62 5.13 1.27
CA VAL A 131 7.29 6.00 0.15
C VAL A 131 5.77 5.91 -0.13
N CYS A 132 5.12 7.05 -0.29
CA CYS A 132 3.66 7.15 -0.40
C CYS A 132 3.06 6.49 -1.66
N CYS A 133 1.73 6.64 -1.74
CA CYS A 133 0.97 6.78 -2.98
C CYS A 133 0.58 5.47 -3.69
N ALA A 134 0.70 4.32 -3.00
CA ALA A 134 0.10 3.03 -3.37
C ALA A 134 0.32 2.60 -4.83
N GLN A 135 1.50 2.89 -5.39
CA GLN A 135 1.93 2.38 -6.68
C GLN A 135 3.23 1.61 -6.53
N PHE A 136 3.16 0.30 -6.75
CA PHE A 136 4.27 -0.60 -6.46
C PHE A 136 4.19 -1.84 -7.35
N VAL A 137 5.31 -2.56 -7.39
CA VAL A 137 5.44 -3.81 -8.11
C VAL A 137 5.94 -4.86 -7.14
N VAL A 138 5.31 -6.02 -7.16
CA VAL A 138 5.56 -7.10 -6.21
C VAL A 138 5.62 -8.44 -6.95
N THR A 139 6.52 -9.31 -6.52
CA THR A 139 6.62 -10.67 -7.07
C THR A 139 5.60 -11.59 -6.41
N ARG A 140 5.26 -12.68 -7.11
CA ARG A 140 4.42 -13.75 -6.58
C ARG A 140 4.95 -14.26 -5.25
N GLU A 141 6.24 -14.55 -5.19
CA GLU A 141 6.91 -15.13 -4.03
C GLU A 141 6.76 -14.20 -2.82
N LYS A 142 6.87 -12.89 -3.03
CA LYS A 142 6.71 -11.89 -1.98
C LYS A 142 5.25 -11.79 -1.49
N ILE A 143 4.26 -11.87 -2.37
CA ILE A 143 2.83 -11.95 -1.96
C ILE A 143 2.58 -13.23 -1.15
N LEU A 144 3.09 -14.37 -1.61
CA LEU A 144 2.85 -15.68 -0.98
C LEU A 144 3.54 -15.85 0.38
N GLN A 145 4.49 -14.99 0.75
CA GLN A 145 5.08 -14.99 2.10
C GLN A 145 4.04 -14.67 3.18
N ARG A 146 2.97 -13.94 2.84
CA ARG A 146 1.87 -13.64 3.76
C ARG A 146 0.70 -14.58 3.46
N PRO A 147 0.14 -15.30 4.45
CA PRO A 147 -0.99 -16.19 4.24
C PRO A 147 -2.22 -15.47 3.67
N VAL A 148 -2.98 -16.13 2.80
CA VAL A 148 -4.22 -15.56 2.20
C VAL A 148 -5.21 -15.03 3.25
N GLY A 149 -5.30 -15.69 4.41
CA GLY A 149 -6.18 -15.27 5.50
C GLY A 149 -5.88 -13.87 6.05
N ASP A 150 -4.63 -13.40 5.93
CA ASP A 150 -4.28 -12.04 6.30
C ASP A 150 -4.83 -11.01 5.31
N TYR A 151 -4.74 -11.28 4.01
CA TYR A 151 -5.33 -10.43 2.99
C TYR A 151 -6.85 -10.38 3.11
N VAL A 152 -7.49 -11.53 3.40
CA VAL A 152 -8.93 -11.60 3.67
C VAL A 152 -9.31 -10.73 4.86
N ARG A 153 -8.61 -10.86 6.01
CA ARG A 153 -8.84 -10.02 7.19
C ARG A 153 -8.67 -8.53 6.89
N MET A 154 -7.64 -8.15 6.13
CA MET A 154 -7.43 -6.77 5.69
C MET A 154 -8.60 -6.26 4.84
N ARG A 155 -9.12 -7.07 3.90
CA ARG A 155 -10.28 -6.70 3.06
C ARG A 155 -11.56 -6.60 3.89
N GLU A 156 -11.76 -7.50 4.84
CA GLU A 156 -12.89 -7.45 5.76
C GLU A 156 -12.85 -6.17 6.63
N TRP A 157 -11.66 -5.78 7.11
CA TRP A 157 -11.48 -4.50 7.81
C TRP A 157 -11.87 -3.31 6.92
N VAL A 158 -11.45 -3.28 5.64
CA VAL A 158 -11.88 -2.25 4.66
C VAL A 158 -13.41 -2.22 4.53
N LEU A 159 -14.06 -3.38 4.42
CA LEU A 159 -15.52 -3.46 4.26
C LEU A 159 -16.27 -2.94 5.49
N MET A 160 -15.81 -3.29 6.69
CA MET A 160 -16.46 -2.94 7.95
C MET A 160 -16.29 -1.46 8.29
N GLU A 161 -15.07 -0.93 8.17
CA GLU A 161 -14.72 0.35 8.76
C GLU A 161 -15.19 1.52 7.89
N SER A 162 -15.09 1.40 6.57
CA SER A 162 -15.70 2.35 5.61
C SER A 162 -17.24 2.40 5.68
N GLY A 163 -17.89 1.54 6.46
CA GLY A 163 -19.35 1.44 6.55
C GLY A 163 -19.96 1.56 7.94
N GLY A 164 -19.18 1.52 9.02
CA GLY A 164 -19.73 1.40 10.38
C GLY A 164 -18.92 2.01 11.52
N SER A 165 -17.61 2.29 11.36
CA SER A 165 -16.75 2.80 12.45
C SER A 165 -16.49 4.30 12.41
N GLY A 166 -16.98 4.99 11.38
CA GLY A 166 -16.83 6.43 11.20
C GLY A 166 -15.58 6.86 10.43
N LEU A 167 -14.74 5.92 9.97
CA LEU A 167 -13.65 6.22 9.04
C LEU A 167 -14.20 6.44 7.63
N SER A 168 -13.70 7.47 6.95
CA SER A 168 -14.02 7.70 5.54
C SER A 168 -13.21 6.77 4.63
N ASP A 169 -13.64 6.61 3.38
CA ASP A 169 -12.82 5.90 2.37
C ASP A 169 -11.43 6.53 2.18
N PHE A 170 -11.29 7.83 2.45
CA PHE A 170 -9.99 8.49 2.45
C PHE A 170 -9.12 8.01 3.60
N ASP A 171 -9.66 7.88 4.81
CA ASP A 171 -8.90 7.42 5.98
C ASP A 171 -8.44 5.97 5.79
N VAL A 172 -9.33 5.11 5.29
CA VAL A 172 -9.03 3.72 4.98
C VAL A 172 -7.94 3.59 3.91
N GLY A 173 -8.06 4.34 2.81
CA GLY A 173 -7.02 4.37 1.77
C GLY A 173 -5.69 4.88 2.31
N TRP A 174 -5.71 5.96 3.12
CA TRP A 174 -4.53 6.52 3.75
C TRP A 174 -3.83 5.51 4.66
N VAL A 175 -4.56 4.71 5.44
CA VAL A 175 -3.98 3.64 6.26
C VAL A 175 -3.19 2.67 5.38
N PHE A 176 -3.77 2.19 4.28
CA PHE A 176 -3.09 1.26 3.36
C PHE A 176 -1.88 1.90 2.69
N GLU A 177 -1.94 3.17 2.30
CA GLU A 177 -0.76 3.90 1.81
C GLU A 177 0.42 3.87 2.80
N LYS A 178 0.15 3.80 4.12
CA LYS A 178 1.21 3.72 5.15
C LYS A 178 1.74 2.34 5.40
N VAL A 179 1.03 1.28 4.99
CA VAL A 179 1.38 -0.09 5.37
C VAL A 179 1.65 -1.01 4.19
N TRP A 180 1.49 -0.60 2.93
CA TRP A 180 1.74 -1.50 1.79
C TRP A 180 3.10 -2.20 1.84
N HIS A 181 4.17 -1.48 2.16
CA HIS A 181 5.50 -2.10 2.29
C HIS A 181 5.52 -3.16 3.40
N VAL A 182 4.85 -2.92 4.53
CA VAL A 182 4.69 -3.88 5.64
C VAL A 182 3.80 -5.07 5.25
N VAL A 183 2.74 -4.84 4.49
CA VAL A 183 1.88 -5.90 3.93
C VAL A 183 2.73 -6.87 3.12
N PHE A 184 3.73 -6.37 2.38
CA PHE A 184 4.68 -7.19 1.62
C PHE A 184 5.97 -7.52 2.39
N GLY A 185 5.99 -7.37 3.72
CA GLY A 185 7.07 -7.88 4.57
C GLY A 185 8.34 -7.03 4.61
N GLU A 186 8.29 -5.77 4.16
CA GLU A 186 9.33 -4.80 4.49
C GLU A 186 9.20 -4.33 5.94
N GLY A 187 10.28 -3.78 6.50
CA GLY A 187 10.28 -3.23 7.86
C GLY A 187 9.36 -2.01 8.01
N ALA A 188 8.98 -1.67 9.25
CA ALA A 188 8.11 -0.53 9.54
C ALA A 188 8.63 0.79 8.95
N ILE A 189 9.96 0.96 8.91
CA ILE A 189 10.65 2.03 8.18
C ILE A 189 11.31 1.44 6.91
N PHE A 190 10.77 1.79 5.75
CA PHE A 190 11.30 1.41 4.43
C PHE A 190 11.48 2.67 3.55
N CYS A 191 12.60 3.35 3.75
CA CYS A 191 12.89 4.67 3.19
C CYS A 191 14.26 4.71 2.50
N PRO A 192 14.41 4.12 1.30
CA PRO A 192 15.63 4.32 0.52
C PRO A 192 15.76 5.80 0.12
N THR A 193 16.99 6.29 -0.07
CA THR A 193 17.17 7.64 -0.64
C THR A 193 16.64 7.69 -2.06
N THR A 194 16.20 8.88 -2.49
CA THR A 194 15.67 9.10 -3.84
C THR A 194 16.68 8.66 -4.90
N GLU A 195 17.96 9.00 -4.74
CA GLU A 195 19.05 8.66 -5.67
C GLU A 195 19.24 7.14 -5.75
N LYS A 196 19.26 6.48 -4.58
CA LYS A 196 19.39 5.02 -4.53
C LYS A 196 18.21 4.34 -5.22
N CYS A 197 16.98 4.79 -4.95
CA CYS A 197 15.80 4.26 -5.60
C CYS A 197 15.86 4.46 -7.13
N LEU A 198 16.18 5.66 -7.61
CA LEU A 198 16.26 5.97 -9.04
C LEU A 198 17.31 5.10 -9.75
N CYS A 199 18.48 4.91 -9.13
CA CYS A 199 19.55 4.08 -9.68
C CYS A 199 19.16 2.58 -9.68
N ASP A 200 18.60 2.08 -8.58
CA ASP A 200 18.25 0.67 -8.44
C ASP A 200 17.03 0.28 -9.30
N VAL A 201 15.96 1.07 -9.26
CA VAL A 201 14.66 0.74 -9.89
C VAL A 201 14.62 1.13 -11.36
N TYR A 202 15.33 2.20 -11.75
CA TYR A 202 15.24 2.78 -13.11
C TYR A 202 16.60 2.93 -13.80
N GLY A 203 17.71 2.68 -13.13
CA GLY A 203 19.04 2.88 -13.71
C GLY A 203 19.46 4.31 -13.92
N LYS A 204 18.78 5.25 -13.25
CA LYS A 204 19.08 6.67 -13.30
C LYS A 204 19.96 7.02 -12.11
N CYS A 205 21.24 6.75 -12.29
CA CYS A 205 22.35 7.24 -11.47
C CYS A 205 22.95 8.43 -12.25
#